data_AF-A0A8T5TYD4-F1
#
_entry.id   AF-A0A8T5TYD4-F1
#
_cell.length_a   1.000
_cell.length_b   1.000
_cell.length_c   1.000
_cell.angle_alpha   90.00
_cell.angle_beta   90.00
_cell.angle_gamma   90.00
#
_symmetry.space_group_name_H-M   'P 1'
#
loop_
_entity.id
_entity.type
_entity.pdbx_description
1 polymer ?
#
loop_
_entity_poly.entity_id
_entity_poly.type
_entity_poly.pdbx_seq_one_letter_code
_entity_poly.pdbx_strand_id
1 'polypeptide(L)'
;MSKLQETDLVMRIMAIASGIVALIEAVLKIMGVQIAIWGWGWIGGAVALLLAILVILLGIKPIHYTPVFLGILGVGIIFFGVLIGGIIVLVATILGAIT
;
A
#
# COMPACT_ATOMS: atom_id res chain seq x y z
N MET A 1 13.43 -8.50 -22.39
CA MET A 1 12.28 -8.73 -21.49
C MET A 1 11.03 -8.45 -22.31
N SER A 2 9.93 -9.19 -22.14
CA SER A 2 8.67 -8.80 -22.80
C SER A 2 8.08 -7.59 -22.04
N LYS A 3 7.34 -6.71 -22.73
CA LYS A 3 6.72 -5.51 -22.09
C LYS A 3 5.83 -5.86 -20.89
N LEU A 4 5.22 -7.05 -20.92
CA LEU A 4 4.41 -7.59 -19.82
C LEU A 4 5.28 -7.90 -18.59
N GLN A 5 6.46 -8.48 -18.77
CA GLN A 5 7.39 -8.77 -17.67
C GLN A 5 7.97 -7.49 -17.03
N GLU A 6 8.23 -6.46 -17.83
CA GLU A 6 8.72 -5.18 -17.30
C GLU A 6 7.67 -4.49 -16.44
N THR A 7 6.41 -4.54 -16.87
CA THR A 7 5.34 -3.84 -16.15
C THR A 7 4.93 -4.56 -14.87
N ASP A 8 4.96 -5.90 -14.84
CA ASP A 8 4.82 -6.69 -13.61
C ASP A 8 5.94 -6.38 -12.60
N LEU A 9 7.18 -6.23 -13.09
CA LEU A 9 8.31 -5.82 -12.24
C LEU A 9 8.12 -4.40 -11.68
N VAL A 10 7.64 -3.46 -12.50
CA VAL A 10 7.33 -2.09 -12.05
C VAL A 10 6.23 -2.08 -11.01
N MET A 11 5.13 -2.84 -11.21
CA MET A 11 4.06 -2.98 -10.21
C MET A 11 4.63 -3.45 -8.87
N ARG A 12 5.46 -4.51 -8.88
CA ARG A 12 6.04 -5.07 -7.65
C ARG A 12 6.92 -4.08 -6.91
N ILE A 13 7.78 -3.35 -7.63
CA ILE A 13 8.63 -2.31 -7.04
C ILE A 13 7.76 -1.20 -6.44
N MET A 14 6.73 -0.76 -7.16
CA MET A 14 5.79 0.26 -6.69
C MET A 14 5.01 -0.20 -5.45
N ALA A 15 4.60 -1.46 -5.39
CA ALA A 15 3.94 -2.05 -4.22
C ALA A 15 4.89 -2.06 -3.00
N ILE A 16 6.16 -2.45 -3.17
CA ILE A 16 7.14 -2.42 -2.07
C ILE A 16 7.39 -0.99 -1.60
N ALA A 17 7.66 -0.07 -2.54
CA ALA A 17 7.95 1.33 -2.22
C ALA A 17 6.76 2.00 -1.51
N SER A 18 5.54 1.81 -2.04
CA SER A 18 4.32 2.34 -1.42
C SER A 18 4.03 1.72 -0.05
N GLY A 19 4.27 0.41 0.11
CA GLY A 19 4.17 -0.27 1.39
C GLY A 19 5.12 0.30 2.44
N ILE A 20 6.36 0.63 2.08
CA ILE A 20 7.32 1.30 2.98
C ILE A 20 6.83 2.69 3.37
N VAL A 21 6.34 3.48 2.42
CA VAL A 21 5.78 4.82 2.70
C VAL A 21 4.57 4.72 3.63
N ALA A 22 3.65 3.78 3.37
CA ALA A 22 2.50 3.51 4.22
C ALA A 22 2.92 3.08 5.63
N LEU A 23 4.00 2.30 5.75
CA LEU A 23 4.53 1.86 7.04
C LEU A 23 5.10 3.04 7.85
N ILE A 24 5.88 3.92 7.22
CA ILE A 24 6.40 5.14 7.85
C ILE A 24 5.24 6.04 8.31
N GLU A 25 4.27 6.28 7.43
CA GLU A 25 3.10 7.12 7.74
C GLU A 25 2.23 6.52 8.84
N ALA A 26 2.06 5.19 8.88
CA ALA A 26 1.38 4.49 9.96
C ALA A 26 2.10 4.65 11.30
N VAL A 27 3.43 4.55 11.33
CA VAL A 27 4.24 4.77 12.54
C VAL A 27 4.11 6.22 13.02
N LEU A 28 4.20 7.19 12.11
CA LEU A 28 4.00 8.61 12.44
C LEU A 28 2.63 8.86 13.05
N LYS A 29 1.58 8.23 12.50
CA LYS A 29 0.21 8.32 13.03
C LYS A 29 0.11 7.75 14.44
N ILE A 30 0.75 6.61 14.72
CA ILE A 30 0.82 6.03 16.09
C ILE A 30 1.50 7.00 17.06
N MET A 31 2.52 7.74 16.60
CA MET A 31 3.21 8.78 17.38
C MET A 31 2.40 10.09 17.51
N GLY A 32 1.18 10.16 16.96
CA GLY A 32 0.33 11.35 16.99
C GLY A 32 0.60 12.37 15.89
N VAL A 33 1.52 12.09 14.97
CA VAL A 33 1.80 12.93 13.79
C VAL A 33 0.97 12.42 12.63
N GLN A 34 -0.13 13.11 12.33
CA GLN A 34 -1.08 12.67 11.30
C GLN A 34 -1.25 13.69 10.18
N ILE A 35 -1.16 13.20 8.94
CA ILE A 35 -1.46 13.97 7.72
C ILE A 35 -2.97 13.99 7.50
N ALA A 36 -3.62 12.83 7.62
CA ALA A 36 -5.07 12.71 7.59
C ALA A 36 -5.66 12.94 8.99
N ILE A 37 -6.63 13.85 9.08
CA ILE A 37 -7.35 14.18 10.33
C ILE A 37 -8.29 13.04 10.74
N TRP A 38 -8.68 12.19 9.80
CA TRP A 38 -9.50 11.01 10.05
C TRP A 38 -8.65 9.76 10.34
N GLY A 39 -9.34 8.67 10.65
CA GLY A 39 -8.73 7.39 10.95
C GLY A 39 -8.42 7.28 12.44
N TRP A 40 -9.29 6.58 13.16
CA TRP A 40 -9.25 5.91 14.46
C TRP A 40 -8.03 6.05 15.41
N GLY A 41 -7.31 7.18 15.37
CA GLY A 41 -6.08 7.45 16.13
C GLY A 41 -5.01 6.37 15.98
N TRP A 42 -4.43 5.98 17.11
CA TRP A 42 -3.39 4.96 17.21
C TRP A 42 -3.87 3.56 16.77
N ILE A 43 -5.16 3.24 16.96
CA ILE A 43 -5.74 1.96 16.53
C ILE A 43 -5.74 1.89 15.00
N GLY A 44 -6.17 2.98 14.35
CA GLY A 44 -6.10 3.10 12.90
C GLY A 44 -4.66 2.98 12.39
N GLY A 45 -3.71 3.64 13.07
CA GLY A 45 -2.28 3.51 12.76
C GLY A 45 -1.77 2.07 12.88
N ALA A 46 -2.13 1.34 13.94
CA ALA A 46 -1.71 -0.05 14.14
C ALA A 46 -2.28 -1.00 13.07
N VAL A 47 -3.56 -0.83 12.70
CA VAL A 47 -4.17 -1.63 11.63
C VAL A 47 -3.54 -1.28 10.28
N ALA A 48 -3.35 0.01 9.98
CA ALA A 48 -2.70 0.44 8.74
C ALA A 48 -1.25 -0.07 8.63
N LEU A 49 -0.53 -0.19 9.75
CA LEU A 49 0.80 -0.78 9.80
C LEU A 49 0.78 -2.25 9.38
N LEU A 50 -0.19 -3.05 9.87
CA LEU A 50 -0.35 -4.44 9.44
C LEU A 50 -0.69 -4.53 7.94
N LEU A 51 -1.57 -3.67 7.44
CA LEU A 51 -1.91 -3.63 6.02
C LEU A 51 -0.72 -3.23 5.15
N ALA A 52 0.10 -2.28 5.59
CA ALA A 52 1.32 -1.86 4.90
C ALA A 52 2.33 -3.03 4.79
N ILE A 53 2.47 -3.84 5.83
CA ILE A 53 3.29 -5.05 5.79
C ILE A 53 2.75 -6.04 4.73
N LEU A 54 1.43 -6.26 4.69
CA LEU A 54 0.82 -7.14 3.68
C LEU A 54 1.06 -6.64 2.25
N VAL A 55 1.00 -5.32 2.02
CA VAL A 55 1.33 -4.71 0.73
C VAL A 55 2.78 -5.01 0.32
N ILE A 56 3.74 -4.86 1.25
CA ILE A 56 5.15 -5.18 0.98
C ILE A 56 5.31 -6.66 0.63
N LEU A 57 4.68 -7.55 1.39
CA LEU A 57 4.73 -8.99 1.17
C LEU A 57 4.19 -9.37 -0.21
N LEU A 58 3.09 -8.75 -0.66
CA LEU A 58 2.52 -8.94 -1.99
C LEU A 58 3.44 -8.44 -3.10
N GLY A 59 4.17 -7.34 -2.89
CA GLY A 59 5.17 -6.87 -3.84
C GLY A 59 6.38 -7.83 -3.96
N ILE A 60 6.84 -8.38 -2.83
CA ILE A 60 7.94 -9.36 -2.80
C ILE A 60 7.51 -10.66 -3.48
N LYS A 61 6.37 -11.21 -3.10
CA LYS A 61 5.84 -12.48 -3.60
C LYS A 61 4.42 -12.27 -4.14
N PRO A 62 4.27 -11.86 -5.42
CA PRO A 62 2.96 -11.67 -6.01
C PRO A 62 2.22 -13.00 -6.13
N ILE A 63 0.92 -12.93 -5.93
CA ILE A 63 -0.07 -13.98 -6.18
C ILE A 63 -0.91 -13.64 -7.42
N HIS A 64 -1.73 -14.58 -7.88
CA HIS A 64 -2.49 -14.45 -9.14
C HIS A 64 -3.38 -13.19 -9.21
N TYR A 65 -3.93 -12.75 -8.07
CA TYR A 65 -4.82 -11.59 -7.98
C TYR A 65 -4.17 -10.40 -7.26
N THR A 66 -2.84 -10.27 -7.33
CA THR A 66 -2.09 -9.21 -6.64
C THR A 66 -2.67 -7.81 -6.86
N PRO A 67 -3.01 -7.38 -8.09
CA PRO A 67 -3.58 -6.04 -8.30
C PRO A 67 -4.86 -5.82 -7.50
N VAL A 68 -5.77 -6.80 -7.49
CA VAL A 68 -7.04 -6.71 -6.76
C VAL A 68 -6.79 -6.60 -5.24
N PHE A 69 -5.89 -7.41 -4.71
CA PHE A 69 -5.53 -7.34 -3.30
C PHE A 69 -4.85 -6.02 -2.92
N LEU A 70 -3.93 -5.52 -3.75
CA LEU A 70 -3.33 -4.20 -3.54
C LEU A 70 -4.41 -3.11 -3.53
N GLY A 71 -5.43 -3.20 -4.39
CA GLY A 71 -6.54 -2.24 -4.40
C GLY A 71 -7.32 -2.22 -3.10
N ILE A 72 -7.71 -3.40 -2.61
CA ILE A 72 -8.44 -3.55 -1.35
C ILE A 72 -7.58 -3.04 -0.18
N LEU A 73 -6.30 -3.41 -0.13
CA LEU A 73 -5.38 -2.99 0.91
C LEU A 73 -5.15 -1.48 0.87
N GLY A 74 -4.98 -0.88 -0.31
CA GLY A 74 -4.81 0.56 -0.49
C GLY A 74 -6.01 1.35 0.01
N VAL A 75 -7.23 0.93 -0.34
CA VAL A 75 -8.47 1.54 0.19
C VAL A 75 -8.53 1.39 1.71
N GLY A 76 -8.19 0.22 2.24
CA GLY A 76 -8.14 -0.02 3.68
C GLY A 76 -7.16 0.92 4.40
N ILE A 77 -5.94 1.07 3.87
CA ILE A 77 -4.90 1.95 4.41
C ILE A 77 -5.40 3.41 4.47
N ILE A 78 -6.06 3.90 3.41
CA ILE A 78 -6.65 5.25 3.38
C ILE A 78 -7.78 5.40 4.40
N PHE A 79 -8.65 4.39 4.50
CA PHE A 79 -9.75 4.39 5.46
C PHE A 79 -9.25 4.50 6.92
N PHE A 80 -8.12 3.84 7.22
CA PHE A 80 -7.47 3.94 8.53
C PHE A 80 -6.61 5.20 8.73
N GLY A 81 -6.62 6.13 7.77
CA GLY A 81 -6.01 7.46 7.91
C GLY A 81 -4.52 7.51 7.60
N VAL A 82 -4.04 6.60 6.74
CA VAL A 82 -2.71 6.65 6.10
C VAL A 82 -2.94 6.99 4.63
N LEU A 83 -2.66 8.24 4.26
CA LEU A 83 -3.12 8.82 3.00
C LEU A 83 -2.12 8.61 1.87
N ILE A 84 -0.88 9.09 2.06
CA ILE A 84 0.13 9.10 0.99
C ILE A 84 0.48 7.67 0.60
N GLY A 85 0.80 6.83 1.58
CA GLY A 85 1.09 5.42 1.35
C GLY A 85 -0.07 4.72 0.64
N GLY A 86 -1.30 4.93 1.12
CA GLY A 86 -2.51 4.34 0.53
C GLY A 86 -2.74 4.75 -0.92
N ILE A 87 -2.56 6.03 -1.27
CA ILE A 87 -2.70 6.52 -2.65
C ILE A 87 -1.67 5.85 -3.58
N ILE A 88 -0.41 5.74 -3.15
CA ILE A 88 0.63 5.12 -4.00
C ILE A 88 0.34 3.62 -4.19
N VAL A 89 -0.22 2.94 -3.19
CA VAL A 89 -0.70 1.54 -3.34
C VAL A 89 -1.80 1.44 -4.40
N LEU A 90 -2.73 2.39 -4.45
CA LEU A 90 -3.76 2.42 -5.50
C LEU A 90 -3.15 2.68 -6.89
N VAL A 91 -2.10 3.50 -6.99
CA VAL A 91 -1.37 3.66 -8.26
C VAL A 91 -0.70 2.34 -8.67
N ALA A 92 -0.05 1.64 -7.74
CA ALA A 92 0.52 0.32 -8.00
C ALA A 92 -0.54 -0.70 -8.45
N THR A 93 -1.75 -0.61 -7.88
CA THR A 93 -2.89 -1.43 -8.27
C THR A 93 -3.29 -1.20 -9.72
N ILE A 94 -3.45 0.07 -10.13
CA ILE A 94 -3.82 0.41 -11.50
C ILE A 94 -2.75 -0.08 -12.47
N LEU A 95 -1.47 0.12 -12.14
CA LEU A 95 -0.36 -0.38 -12.94
C LEU A 95 -0.37 -1.90 -13.10
N GLY A 96 -0.74 -2.64 -12.06
CA GLY A 96 -0.88 -4.09 -12.12
C GLY A 96 -2.14 -4.59 -12.83
N ALA A 97 -3.21 -3.79 -12.86
CA ALA A 97 -4.47 -4.17 -13.48
C ALA A 97 -4.47 -3.96 -15.00
N ILE A 98 -3.61 -3.09 -15.51
CA ILE A 98 -3.48 -2.77 -16.95
C ILE A 98 -2.45 -3.67 -17.67
N THR A 99 -1.86 -4.64 -16.97
CA THR A 99 -0.79 -5.53 -17.45
C THR A 99 -1.24 -6.97 -17.51
#